data_AF-A0A2K4FC89-F1
#
_entry.id   AF-A0A2K4FC89-F1
#
_cell.length_a   1.000
_cell.length_b   1.000
_cell.length_c   1.000
_cell.angle_alpha   90.00
_cell.angle_beta   90.00
_cell.angle_gamma   90.00
#
_symmetry.space_group_name_H-M   'P 1'
#
loop_
_entity.id
_entity.type
_entity.pdbx_description
1 polymer ?
#
loop_
_entity_poly.entity_id
_entity_poly.type
_entity_poly.pdbx_seq_one_letter_code
_entity_poly.pdbx_strand_id
1 'polypeptide(L)'
;MNSYTQLRQPIAQILGFFSLLAISFCFLSLEKSGLIFKIPLGLLITTIIEIFFIFSSIIGLLYKPNYKNIAMWRCYFFITVINSYIMLYAVFNMYFLAALYYKIDLQFYWGVGIVGMTSSFILDTIANIILINVTSFKHHMVSLLFRFLGASVYIVYIILYFIVPHNIDNRNDFIHLIFLTIAIHVIVVYLFIMYGDYTYSLEKGEIPE
;
A
#
# COMPACT_ATOMS: atom_id res chain seq x y z
N MET A 1 -8.53 24.14 9.14
CA MET A 1 -7.59 23.97 8.01
C MET A 1 -8.17 22.88 7.12
N ASN A 2 -8.93 23.27 6.08
CA ASN A 2 -9.95 22.45 5.40
C ASN A 2 -9.65 20.94 5.33
N SER A 3 -10.18 20.15 6.26
CA SER A 3 -9.99 18.69 6.42
C SER A 3 -10.14 17.95 5.10
N TYR A 4 -11.17 18.27 4.32
CA TYR A 4 -11.41 17.64 3.02
C TYR A 4 -10.34 17.99 1.97
N THR A 5 -9.75 19.18 1.99
CA THR A 5 -8.65 19.51 1.07
C THR A 5 -7.38 18.73 1.41
N GLN A 6 -7.24 18.26 2.64
CA GLN A 6 -6.12 17.41 3.02
C GLN A 6 -6.23 15.99 2.44
N LEU A 7 -7.44 15.48 2.16
CA LEU A 7 -7.62 14.25 1.38
C LEU A 7 -7.10 14.37 -0.07
N ARG A 8 -6.89 15.60 -0.56
CA ARG A 8 -6.27 15.90 -1.85
C ARG A 8 -4.77 16.25 -1.72
N GLN A 9 -4.19 16.17 -0.52
CA GLN A 9 -2.75 16.35 -0.37
C GLN A 9 -1.99 15.30 -1.19
N PRO A 10 -0.77 15.62 -1.65
CA PRO A 10 -0.07 14.79 -2.62
C PRO A 10 0.52 13.49 -2.03
N ILE A 11 -0.08 12.91 -0.98
CA ILE A 11 0.43 11.71 -0.30
C ILE A 11 0.48 10.53 -1.29
N ALA A 12 -0.63 10.26 -1.98
CA ALA A 12 -0.70 9.18 -2.97
C ALA A 12 0.34 9.33 -4.08
N GLN A 13 0.60 10.58 -4.51
CA GLN A 13 1.48 10.89 -5.62
C GLN A 13 2.94 10.88 -5.20
N ILE A 14 3.26 11.32 -3.97
CA ILE A 14 4.60 11.18 -3.40
C ILE A 14 4.94 9.70 -3.26
N LEU A 15 4.05 8.90 -2.68
CA LEU A 15 4.25 7.45 -2.53
C LEU A 15 4.32 6.77 -3.90
N GLY A 16 3.41 7.11 -4.82
CA GLY A 16 3.43 6.59 -6.18
C GLY A 16 4.70 6.97 -6.97
N PHE A 17 5.27 8.14 -6.73
CA PHE A 17 6.56 8.54 -7.31
C PHE A 17 7.69 7.66 -6.80
N PHE A 18 7.75 7.38 -5.50
CA PHE A 18 8.75 6.44 -4.96
C PHE A 18 8.55 5.01 -5.49
N SER A 19 7.30 4.55 -5.62
CA SER A 19 6.99 3.28 -6.28
C SER A 19 7.50 3.24 -7.73
N LEU A 20 7.28 4.31 -8.50
CA LEU A 20 7.79 4.43 -9.87
C LEU A 20 9.31 4.40 -9.94
N LEU A 21 10.00 5.02 -8.98
CA LEU A 21 11.46 4.95 -8.92
C LEU A 21 11.94 3.51 -8.70
N ALA A 22 11.30 2.78 -7.77
CA ALA A 22 11.62 1.38 -7.53
C ALA A 22 11.38 0.52 -8.78
N ILE A 23 10.20 0.65 -9.41
CA ILE A 23 9.84 -0.08 -10.63
C ILE A 23 10.82 0.24 -11.78
N SER A 24 11.15 1.52 -11.98
CA SER A 24 12.06 1.95 -13.04
C SER A 24 13.47 1.41 -12.84
N PHE A 25 13.95 1.42 -11.59
CA PHE A 25 15.26 0.87 -11.24
C PHE A 25 15.34 -0.64 -11.55
N CYS A 26 14.29 -1.40 -11.22
CA CYS A 26 14.20 -2.81 -11.57
C CYS A 26 14.17 -3.04 -13.08
N PHE A 27 13.36 -2.26 -13.81
CA PHE A 27 13.23 -2.38 -15.25
C PHE A 27 14.57 -2.18 -15.96
N LEU A 28 15.29 -1.10 -15.63
CA LEU A 28 16.61 -0.82 -16.21
C LEU A 28 17.64 -1.91 -15.89
N SER A 29 17.58 -2.49 -14.69
CA SER A 29 18.45 -3.59 -14.28
C SER A 29 18.18 -4.87 -15.09
N LEU A 30 16.90 -5.19 -15.30
CA LEU A 30 16.48 -6.35 -16.08
C LEU A 30 16.77 -6.19 -17.58
N GLU A 31 16.56 -5.00 -18.14
CA GLU A 31 16.89 -4.69 -19.53
C GLU A 31 18.38 -4.90 -19.80
N LYS A 32 19.27 -4.35 -18.95
CA LYS A 32 20.72 -4.53 -19.07
C LYS A 32 21.18 -5.98 -18.95
N SER A 33 20.45 -6.80 -18.19
CA SER A 33 20.75 -8.23 -18.03
C SER A 33 20.19 -9.11 -19.15
N GLY A 34 19.37 -8.56 -20.05
CA GLY A 34 18.69 -9.33 -21.11
C GLY A 34 17.61 -10.29 -20.59
N LEU A 35 17.13 -10.10 -19.35
CA LEU A 35 16.15 -10.98 -18.69
C LEU A 35 14.71 -10.44 -18.72
N ILE A 36 14.47 -9.33 -19.42
CA ILE A 36 13.15 -8.66 -19.48
C ILE A 36 12.01 -9.59 -19.96
N PHE A 37 12.31 -10.54 -20.85
CA PHE A 37 11.34 -11.51 -21.37
C PHE A 37 11.17 -12.76 -20.49
N LYS A 38 11.93 -12.87 -19.40
CA LYS A 38 11.89 -14.00 -18.45
C LYS A 38 11.21 -13.65 -17.13
N ILE A 39 10.58 -12.48 -17.04
CA ILE A 39 9.86 -12.06 -15.83
C ILE A 39 8.67 -13.02 -15.62
N PRO A 40 8.54 -13.65 -14.43
CA PRO A 40 7.38 -14.46 -14.10
C PRO A 40 6.07 -13.69 -14.28
N LEU A 41 5.06 -14.34 -14.85
CA LEU A 41 3.77 -13.71 -15.17
C LEU A 41 3.13 -13.02 -13.96
N GLY A 42 3.24 -13.62 -12.77
CA GLY A 42 2.70 -13.05 -11.54
C GLY A 42 3.31 -11.69 -11.19
N LEU A 43 4.64 -11.57 -11.25
CA LEU A 43 5.37 -10.31 -11.03
C LEU A 43 5.00 -9.26 -12.08
N LEU A 44 4.84 -9.66 -13.34
CA LEU A 44 4.42 -8.74 -14.40
C LEU A 44 3.02 -8.18 -14.12
N ILE A 45 2.05 -9.05 -13.77
CA ILE A 45 0.69 -8.65 -13.45
C ILE A 45 0.66 -7.68 -12.27
N THR A 46 1.39 -7.99 -11.18
CA THR A 46 1.41 -7.10 -10.01
C THR A 46 2.00 -5.73 -10.34
N THR A 47 3.10 -5.67 -11.09
CA THR A 47 3.70 -4.40 -11.52
C THR A 47 2.75 -3.58 -12.40
N ILE A 48 1.99 -4.21 -13.30
CA ILE A 48 0.99 -3.51 -14.12
C ILE A 48 -0.12 -2.90 -13.24
N ILE A 49 -0.60 -3.65 -12.24
CA ILE A 49 -1.59 -3.16 -11.27
C ILE A 49 -1.03 -1.98 -10.48
N GLU A 50 0.22 -2.04 -10.05
CA GLU A 50 0.92 -0.93 -9.37
C GLU A 50 0.92 0.32 -10.24
N ILE A 51 1.37 0.20 -11.49
CA ILE A 51 1.42 1.31 -12.45
C ILE A 51 0.03 1.93 -12.65
N PHE A 52 -1.02 1.11 -12.79
CA PHE A 52 -2.39 1.60 -12.94
C PHE A 52 -2.81 2.48 -11.76
N PHE A 53 -2.59 2.02 -10.52
CA PHE A 53 -2.97 2.79 -9.34
C PHE A 53 -2.13 4.06 -9.16
N ILE A 54 -0.84 4.01 -9.48
CA ILE A 54 0.03 5.20 -9.45
C ILE A 54 -0.54 6.27 -10.39
N PHE A 55 -0.81 5.93 -11.65
CA PHE A 55 -1.34 6.90 -12.62
C PHE A 55 -2.75 7.38 -12.26
N SER A 56 -3.58 6.51 -11.66
CA SER A 56 -4.92 6.90 -11.19
C SER A 56 -4.85 8.06 -10.18
N SER A 57 -3.83 8.06 -9.30
CA SER A 57 -3.64 9.12 -8.31
C SER A 57 -3.23 10.45 -8.94
N ILE A 58 -2.41 10.42 -9.99
CA ILE A 58 -1.96 11.59 -10.73
C ILE A 58 -3.14 12.21 -11.49
N ILE A 59 -3.94 11.39 -12.18
CA ILE A 59 -5.15 11.85 -12.88
C ILE A 59 -6.12 12.52 -11.89
N GLY A 60 -6.23 11.96 -10.68
CA GLY A 60 -7.02 12.57 -9.60
C GLY A 60 -6.64 14.01 -9.30
N LEU A 61 -5.38 14.43 -9.44
CA LEU A 61 -4.99 15.82 -9.17
C LEU A 61 -5.62 16.82 -10.14
N LEU A 62 -5.95 16.39 -11.36
CA LEU A 62 -6.51 17.27 -12.40
C LEU A 62 -7.95 17.70 -12.10
N TYR A 63 -8.65 16.94 -11.26
CA TYR A 63 -10.03 17.22 -10.89
C TYR A 63 -10.14 17.87 -9.51
N LYS A 64 -11.07 18.83 -9.38
CA LYS A 64 -11.40 19.52 -8.12
C LYS A 64 -12.90 19.35 -7.83
N PRO A 65 -13.30 18.28 -7.13
CA PRO A 65 -14.71 18.09 -6.78
C PRO A 65 -15.19 19.17 -5.80
N ASN A 66 -16.47 19.50 -5.87
CA ASN A 66 -17.15 20.22 -4.79
C ASN A 66 -17.13 19.36 -3.51
N TYR A 67 -17.02 19.97 -2.33
CA TYR A 67 -17.06 19.26 -1.03
C TYR A 67 -18.34 18.44 -0.83
N LYS A 68 -19.45 18.79 -1.50
CA LYS A 68 -20.70 18.01 -1.46
C LYS A 68 -20.65 16.71 -2.29
N ASN A 69 -19.66 16.51 -3.16
CA ASN A 69 -19.56 15.33 -4.00
C ASN A 69 -18.91 14.15 -3.27
N ILE A 70 -19.69 13.50 -2.40
CA ILE A 70 -19.25 12.37 -1.56
C ILE A 70 -18.61 11.26 -2.38
N ALA A 71 -19.16 10.92 -3.54
CA ALA A 71 -18.66 9.84 -4.39
C ALA A 71 -17.21 10.09 -4.84
N MET A 72 -16.88 11.33 -5.22
CA MET A 72 -15.52 11.68 -5.60
C MET A 72 -14.56 11.67 -4.42
N TRP A 73 -14.93 12.24 -3.26
CA TRP A 73 -14.07 12.22 -2.08
C TRP A 73 -13.79 10.82 -1.55
N ARG A 74 -14.79 9.94 -1.62
CA ARG A 74 -14.62 8.51 -1.34
C ARG A 74 -13.65 7.85 -2.32
N CYS A 75 -13.72 8.20 -3.60
CA CYS A 75 -12.77 7.71 -4.61
C CYS A 75 -11.33 8.17 -4.31
N TYR A 76 -11.11 9.46 -4.01
CA TYR A 76 -9.80 9.99 -3.61
C TYR A 76 -9.24 9.26 -2.39
N PHE A 77 -10.09 9.07 -1.38
CA PHE A 77 -9.72 8.33 -0.18
C PHE A 77 -9.24 6.91 -0.51
N PHE A 78 -10.05 6.14 -1.26
CA PHE A 78 -9.67 4.77 -1.65
C PHE A 78 -8.39 4.72 -2.49
N ILE A 79 -8.26 5.60 -3.48
CA ILE A 79 -7.05 5.67 -4.31
C ILE A 79 -5.81 5.97 -3.46
N THR A 80 -5.94 6.84 -2.46
CA THR A 80 -4.82 7.22 -1.58
C THR A 80 -4.43 6.08 -0.63
N VAL A 81 -5.40 5.39 -0.04
CA VAL A 81 -5.14 4.21 0.79
C VAL A 81 -4.50 3.09 -0.04
N ILE A 82 -5.03 2.80 -1.23
CA ILE A 82 -4.44 1.79 -2.12
C ILE A 82 -3.01 2.17 -2.50
N ASN A 83 -2.76 3.41 -2.94
CA ASN A 83 -1.41 3.86 -3.30
C ASN A 83 -0.42 3.79 -2.13
N SER A 84 -0.91 3.96 -0.89
CA SER A 84 -0.07 3.80 0.29
C SER A 84 0.47 2.37 0.43
N TYR A 85 -0.37 1.36 0.16
CA TYR A 85 0.06 -0.04 0.13
C TYR A 85 0.84 -0.40 -1.14
N ILE A 86 0.56 0.22 -2.29
CA ILE A 86 1.30 0.00 -3.55
C ILE A 86 2.79 0.29 -3.39
N MET A 87 3.17 1.26 -2.56
CA MET A 87 4.58 1.50 -2.22
C MET A 87 5.25 0.28 -1.56
N LEU A 88 4.54 -0.41 -0.65
CA LEU A 88 5.05 -1.63 -0.02
C LEU A 88 5.17 -2.76 -1.02
N TYR A 89 4.21 -2.91 -1.93
CA TYR A 89 4.28 -3.89 -3.02
C TYR A 89 5.43 -3.62 -3.97
N ALA A 90 5.67 -2.37 -4.36
CA ALA A 90 6.76 -2.00 -5.25
C ALA A 90 8.13 -2.34 -4.65
N VAL A 91 8.35 -2.01 -3.36
CA VAL A 91 9.59 -2.36 -2.64
C VAL A 91 9.71 -3.88 -2.46
N PHE A 92 8.62 -4.57 -2.16
CA PHE A 92 8.62 -6.03 -2.06
C PHE A 92 8.94 -6.69 -3.40
N ASN A 93 8.31 -6.27 -4.49
CA ASN A 93 8.54 -6.79 -5.83
C ASN A 93 9.97 -6.49 -6.33
N MET A 94 10.55 -5.35 -5.94
CA MET A 94 11.94 -5.01 -6.22
C MET A 94 12.90 -6.10 -5.73
N TYR A 95 12.67 -6.68 -4.56
CA TYR A 95 13.48 -7.77 -4.03
C TYR A 95 13.53 -8.98 -4.98
N PHE A 96 12.37 -9.42 -5.47
CA PHE A 96 12.26 -10.60 -6.34
C PHE A 96 12.74 -10.31 -7.77
N LEU A 97 12.52 -9.10 -8.27
CA LEU A 97 13.07 -8.67 -9.56
C LEU A 97 14.60 -8.60 -9.52
N ALA A 98 15.20 -8.19 -8.40
CA ALA A 98 16.64 -8.25 -8.19
C ALA A 98 17.15 -9.69 -8.12
N ALA A 99 16.42 -10.61 -7.48
CA ALA A 99 16.81 -12.03 -7.45
C ALA A 99 16.85 -12.67 -8.85
N LEU A 100 15.94 -12.26 -9.75
CA LEU A 100 15.95 -12.70 -11.16
C LEU A 100 17.23 -12.25 -11.89
N TYR A 101 17.77 -11.07 -11.59
CA TYR A 101 19.05 -10.60 -12.14
C TYR A 101 20.18 -11.60 -11.84
N TYR A 102 20.20 -12.17 -10.64
CA TYR A 102 21.14 -13.23 -10.23
C TYR A 102 20.74 -14.64 -10.69
N LYS A 103 19.68 -14.77 -11.50
CA LYS A 103 19.12 -16.03 -12.01
C LYS A 103 18.65 -16.98 -10.90
N ILE A 104 18.20 -16.43 -9.77
CA ILE A 104 17.63 -17.19 -8.67
C ILE A 104 16.10 -17.16 -8.80
N ASP A 105 15.49 -18.33 -8.91
CA ASP A 105 14.03 -18.45 -8.92
C ASP A 105 13.50 -18.45 -7.48
N LEU A 106 12.72 -17.41 -7.15
CA LEU A 106 12.07 -17.23 -5.86
C LEU A 106 10.54 -17.10 -5.99
N GLN A 107 9.95 -17.58 -7.09
CA GLN A 107 8.53 -17.39 -7.37
C GLN A 107 7.61 -17.93 -6.26
N PHE A 108 7.98 -19.05 -5.63
CA PHE A 108 7.22 -19.61 -4.50
C PHE A 108 7.20 -18.64 -3.31
N TYR A 109 8.36 -18.11 -2.90
CA TYR A 109 8.49 -17.17 -1.79
C TYR A 109 7.78 -15.84 -2.07
N TRP A 110 7.87 -15.37 -3.31
CA TRP A 110 7.11 -14.21 -3.79
C TRP A 110 5.61 -14.42 -3.61
N GLY A 111 5.08 -15.57 -4.03
CA GLY A 111 3.66 -15.89 -3.92
C GLY A 111 3.17 -15.91 -2.47
N VAL A 112 3.93 -16.55 -1.58
CA VAL A 112 3.63 -16.56 -0.13
C VAL A 112 3.60 -15.14 0.43
N GLY A 113 4.57 -14.30 0.06
CA GLY A 113 4.64 -12.94 0.56
C GLY A 113 3.54 -12.02 0.02
N ILE A 114 3.23 -12.06 -1.29
CA ILE A 114 2.14 -11.28 -1.88
C ILE A 114 0.80 -11.65 -1.25
N VAL A 115 0.49 -12.94 -1.12
CA VAL A 115 -0.77 -13.38 -0.50
C VAL A 115 -0.83 -12.94 0.96
N GLY A 116 0.24 -13.15 1.73
CA GLY A 116 0.33 -12.74 3.12
C GLY A 116 0.17 -11.23 3.32
N MET A 117 0.86 -10.42 2.52
CA MET A 117 0.74 -8.96 2.51
C MET A 117 -0.68 -8.52 2.17
N THR A 118 -1.26 -9.08 1.10
CA THR A 118 -2.61 -8.73 0.64
C THR A 118 -3.66 -9.02 1.71
N SER A 119 -3.64 -10.23 2.28
CA SER A 119 -4.56 -10.58 3.36
C SER A 119 -4.39 -9.66 4.57
N SER A 120 -3.16 -9.35 4.94
CA SER A 120 -2.87 -8.47 6.07
C SER A 120 -3.36 -7.04 5.87
N PHE A 121 -3.11 -6.43 4.71
CA PHE A 121 -3.55 -5.06 4.41
C PHE A 121 -5.07 -4.96 4.26
N ILE A 122 -5.73 -6.01 3.77
CA ILE A 122 -7.20 -6.08 3.77
C ILE A 122 -7.72 -6.08 5.23
N LEU A 123 -7.14 -6.90 6.10
CA LEU A 123 -7.53 -6.97 7.51
C LEU A 123 -7.28 -5.65 8.25
N ASP A 124 -6.15 -4.97 8.01
CA ASP A 124 -5.88 -3.65 8.57
C ASP A 124 -6.88 -2.59 8.06
N THR A 125 -7.18 -2.61 6.76
CA THR A 125 -8.18 -1.71 6.16
C THR A 125 -9.57 -1.94 6.78
N ILE A 126 -9.98 -3.20 6.97
CA ILE A 126 -11.23 -3.55 7.68
C ILE A 126 -11.19 -3.05 9.12
N ALA A 127 -10.07 -3.24 9.83
CA ALA A 127 -9.92 -2.76 11.20
C ALA A 127 -10.13 -1.24 11.30
N ASN A 128 -9.57 -0.47 10.37
CA ASN A 128 -9.72 0.98 10.31
C ASN A 128 -11.15 1.42 9.96
N ILE A 129 -11.82 0.75 9.03
CA ILE A 129 -13.24 0.98 8.72
C ILE A 129 -14.10 0.77 9.97
N ILE A 130 -13.86 -0.32 10.71
CA ILE A 130 -14.61 -0.58 11.94
C ILE A 130 -14.30 0.50 12.98
N LEU A 131 -13.03 0.90 13.13
CA LEU A 131 -12.57 1.87 14.14
C LEU A 131 -13.30 3.22 14.03
N ILE A 132 -13.44 3.77 12.81
CA ILE A 132 -14.12 5.05 12.60
C ILE A 132 -15.60 4.99 13.00
N ASN A 133 -16.23 3.82 12.83
CA ASN A 133 -17.65 3.63 13.08
C ASN A 133 -17.94 3.06 14.49
N VAL A 134 -16.95 3.06 15.39
CA VAL A 134 -17.12 2.48 16.74
C VAL A 134 -18.07 3.34 17.57
N THR A 135 -19.22 2.76 17.93
CA THR A 135 -20.18 3.33 18.88
C THR A 135 -20.19 2.61 20.23
N SER A 136 -19.54 1.44 20.33
CA SER A 136 -19.53 0.63 21.55
C SER A 136 -18.24 -0.17 21.74
N PHE A 137 -17.93 -0.51 22.99
CA PHE A 137 -16.74 -1.26 23.37
C PHE A 137 -16.58 -2.60 22.62
N LYS A 138 -17.68 -3.30 22.33
CA LYS A 138 -17.65 -4.55 21.55
C LYS A 138 -17.08 -4.34 20.13
N HIS A 139 -17.48 -3.27 19.45
CA HIS A 139 -16.98 -2.95 18.11
C HIS A 139 -15.49 -2.55 18.15
N HIS A 140 -15.07 -1.90 19.24
CA HIS A 140 -13.67 -1.60 19.47
C HIS A 140 -12.82 -2.87 19.58
N MET A 141 -13.28 -3.88 20.34
CA MET A 141 -12.59 -5.17 20.46
C MET A 141 -12.50 -5.92 19.13
N VAL A 142 -13.55 -5.89 18.31
CA VAL A 142 -13.53 -6.48 16.96
C VAL A 142 -12.50 -5.78 16.07
N SER A 143 -12.45 -4.44 16.05
CA SER A 143 -11.43 -3.69 15.31
C SER A 143 -10.01 -4.07 15.75
N LEU A 144 -9.79 -4.21 17.06
CA LEU A 144 -8.49 -4.60 17.59
C LEU A 144 -8.08 -6.03 17.17
N LEU A 145 -9.03 -6.96 17.13
CA LEU A 145 -8.78 -8.31 16.61
C LEU A 145 -8.35 -8.29 15.13
N PHE A 146 -9.08 -7.56 14.28
CA PHE A 146 -8.70 -7.43 12.86
C PHE A 146 -7.33 -6.78 12.68
N ARG A 147 -6.98 -5.80 13.52
CA ARG A 147 -5.67 -5.15 13.51
C ARG A 147 -4.55 -6.07 13.97
N PHE A 148 -4.81 -6.89 14.98
CA PHE A 148 -3.87 -7.93 15.40
C PHE A 148 -3.63 -8.95 14.28
N LEU A 149 -4.68 -9.37 13.59
CA LEU A 149 -4.56 -10.24 12.42
C LEU A 149 -3.85 -9.53 11.25
N GLY A 150 -4.09 -8.24 11.02
CA GLY A 150 -3.38 -7.43 10.03
C GLY A 150 -1.90 -7.27 10.34
N ALA A 151 -1.50 -7.26 11.62
CA ALA A 151 -0.11 -7.25 12.04
C ALA A 151 0.64 -8.56 11.69
N SER A 152 -0.05 -9.60 11.19
CA SER A 152 0.61 -10.80 10.67
C SER A 152 1.56 -10.52 9.50
N VAL A 153 1.44 -9.39 8.81
CA VAL A 153 2.40 -8.95 7.78
C VAL A 153 3.84 -8.93 8.30
N TYR A 154 4.06 -8.53 9.56
CA TYR A 154 5.40 -8.51 10.14
C TYR A 154 5.94 -9.93 10.33
N ILE A 155 5.08 -10.88 10.72
CA ILE A 155 5.43 -12.30 10.82
C ILE A 155 5.79 -12.83 9.43
N VAL A 156 5.04 -12.47 8.39
CA VAL A 156 5.36 -12.84 7.00
C VAL A 156 6.75 -12.35 6.59
N TYR A 157 7.09 -11.08 6.88
CA TYR A 157 8.41 -10.54 6.57
C TYR A 157 9.54 -11.23 7.35
N ILE A 158 9.33 -11.52 8.64
CA ILE A 158 10.31 -12.24 9.47
C ILE A 158 10.51 -13.66 8.92
N ILE A 159 9.44 -14.37 8.59
CA ILE A 159 9.53 -15.71 7.99
C ILE A 159 10.32 -15.64 6.69
N LEU A 160 9.97 -14.73 5.78
CA LEU A 160 10.68 -14.54 4.51
C LEU A 160 12.16 -14.22 4.70
N TYR A 161 12.52 -13.39 5.69
CA TYR A 161 13.91 -13.11 6.02
C TYR A 161 14.71 -14.38 6.37
N PHE A 162 14.11 -15.37 7.03
CA PHE A 162 14.81 -16.60 7.39
C PHE A 162 14.80 -17.68 6.30
N ILE A 163 13.71 -17.80 5.54
CA ILE A 163 13.54 -18.91 4.58
C ILE A 163 14.14 -18.62 3.20
N VAL A 164 14.30 -17.35 2.84
CA VAL A 164 14.87 -16.99 1.54
C VAL A 164 16.40 -17.22 1.57
N PRO A 165 17.01 -17.75 0.48
CA PRO A 165 18.41 -18.12 0.47
C PRO A 165 19.38 -17.02 0.93
N HIS A 166 20.40 -17.41 1.70
CA HIS A 166 21.35 -16.50 2.35
C HIS A 166 22.34 -15.82 1.39
N ASN A 167 22.43 -16.31 0.16
CA ASN A 167 23.35 -15.83 -0.88
C ASN A 167 22.82 -14.60 -1.64
N ILE A 168 21.75 -13.97 -1.16
CA ILE A 168 21.12 -12.82 -1.81
C ILE A 168 21.36 -11.57 -0.96
N ASP A 169 22.16 -10.65 -1.50
CA ASP A 169 22.70 -9.50 -0.78
C ASP A 169 21.63 -8.52 -0.24
N ASN A 170 20.43 -8.53 -0.82
CA ASN A 170 19.35 -7.61 -0.47
C ASN A 170 18.32 -8.20 0.50
N ARG A 171 18.60 -9.32 1.18
CA ARG A 171 17.67 -9.94 2.15
C ARG A 171 17.22 -9.00 3.28
N ASN A 172 18.05 -8.01 3.62
CA ASN A 172 17.71 -6.99 4.61
C ASN A 172 16.52 -6.11 4.17
N ASP A 173 16.11 -6.14 2.91
CA ASP A 173 14.89 -5.48 2.41
C ASP A 173 13.64 -5.90 3.19
N PHE A 174 13.56 -7.16 3.68
CA PHE A 174 12.46 -7.60 4.52
C PHE A 174 12.43 -6.89 5.89
N ILE A 175 13.58 -6.52 6.44
CA ILE A 175 13.67 -5.72 7.67
C ILE A 175 13.26 -4.27 7.37
N HIS A 176 13.74 -3.70 6.27
CA HIS A 176 13.34 -2.36 5.84
C HIS A 176 11.82 -2.27 5.60
N LEU A 177 11.21 -3.31 5.04
CA LEU A 177 9.77 -3.42 4.85
C LEU A 177 9.00 -3.38 6.18
N ILE A 178 9.52 -3.91 7.28
CA ILE A 178 8.86 -3.77 8.60
C ILE A 178 8.71 -2.30 8.98
N PHE A 179 9.80 -1.52 8.90
CA PHE A 179 9.78 -0.10 9.24
C PHE A 179 8.91 0.72 8.27
N LEU A 180 9.01 0.43 6.97
CA LEU A 180 8.20 1.09 5.96
C LEU A 180 6.71 0.80 6.17
N THR A 181 6.34 -0.45 6.49
CA THR A 181 4.96 -0.84 6.77
C THR A 181 4.41 -0.15 8.01
N ILE A 182 5.21 0.04 9.07
CA ILE A 182 4.79 0.84 10.24
C ILE A 182 4.47 2.28 9.81
N ALA A 183 5.35 2.92 9.03
CA ALA A 183 5.12 4.29 8.55
C ALA A 183 3.87 4.40 7.67
N ILE A 184 3.67 3.43 6.76
CA ILE A 184 2.49 3.36 5.90
C ILE A 184 1.22 3.14 6.71
N HIS A 185 1.22 2.27 7.73
CA HIS A 185 0.05 2.09 8.59
C HIS A 185 -0.33 3.37 9.34
N VAL A 186 0.65 4.15 9.82
CA VAL A 186 0.38 5.46 10.43
C VAL A 186 -0.29 6.41 9.42
N ILE A 187 0.21 6.46 8.20
CA ILE A 187 -0.38 7.26 7.11
C ILE A 187 -1.81 6.80 6.81
N VAL A 188 -2.05 5.49 6.72
CA VAL A 188 -3.38 4.94 6.45
C VAL A 188 -4.36 5.29 7.56
N VAL A 189 -3.98 5.13 8.83
CA VAL A 189 -4.81 5.55 9.98
C VAL A 189 -5.13 7.04 9.92
N TYR A 190 -4.14 7.88 9.60
CA TYR A 190 -4.35 9.31 9.42
C TYR A 190 -5.38 9.61 8.32
N LEU A 191 -5.26 8.98 7.14
CA LEU A 191 -6.21 9.13 6.04
C LEU A 191 -7.64 8.74 6.44
N PHE A 192 -7.77 7.67 7.23
CA PHE A 192 -9.04 7.20 7.74
C PHE A 192 -9.68 8.21 8.71
N ILE A 193 -8.91 8.79 9.62
CA ILE A 193 -9.37 9.88 10.51
C ILE A 193 -9.82 11.09 9.68
N MET A 194 -8.99 11.53 8.74
CA MET A 194 -9.29 12.66 7.84
C MET A 194 -10.59 12.45 7.04
N TYR A 195 -10.82 11.24 6.55
CA TYR A 195 -12.05 10.90 5.84
C TYR A 195 -13.27 10.85 6.77
N GLY A 196 -13.10 10.33 7.99
CA GLY A 196 -14.12 10.33 9.03
C GLY A 196 -14.58 11.74 9.40
N ASP A 197 -13.64 12.65 9.64
CA ASP A 197 -13.93 14.06 9.94
C ASP A 197 -14.70 14.74 8.80
N TYR A 198 -14.27 14.51 7.55
CA TYR A 198 -14.98 15.01 6.37
C TYR A 198 -16.44 14.52 6.32
N THR A 199 -16.68 13.23 6.56
CA THR A 199 -18.06 12.69 6.57
C THR A 199 -18.89 13.25 7.72
N TYR A 200 -18.28 13.43 8.89
CA TYR A 200 -18.96 13.96 10.07
C TYR A 200 -19.40 15.42 9.90
N SER A 201 -18.54 16.28 9.33
CA SER A 201 -18.91 17.67 9.02
C SER A 201 -20.09 17.73 8.05
N LEU A 202 -20.11 16.86 7.03
CA LEU A 202 -21.22 16.79 6.09
C LEU A 202 -22.54 16.36 6.75
N GLU A 203 -22.51 15.37 7.65
CA GLU A 203 -23.69 14.91 8.37
C GLU A 203 -24.29 16.02 9.25
N LYS A 204 -23.46 16.92 9.77
CA LYS A 204 -23.90 18.10 10.53
C LYS A 204 -24.34 19.29 9.67
N GLY A 205 -24.19 19.20 8.35
CA GLY A 205 -24.46 20.31 7.44
C GLY A 205 -23.40 21.43 7.51
N GLU A 206 -22.25 21.15 8.10
CA GLU A 206 -21.11 22.06 8.19
C GLU A 206 -20.30 22.02 6.89
N ILE A 207 -19.65 23.14 6.55
CA ILE A 207 -18.63 23.13 5.51
C ILE A 207 -17.40 22.45 6.11
N PRO A 208 -16.84 21.38 5.51
CA PRO A 208 -15.68 20.72 6.10
C PRO A 208 -14.48 21.68 6.13
N GLU A 209 -14.10 22.10 7.33
CA GLU A 209 -12.95 22.95 7.64
C GLU A 209 -11.74 22.16 8.14
#